data_AF-A0A094NFR8-F1
#
_entry.id   AF-A0A094NFR8-F1
#
_cell.length_a   1.000
_cell.length_b   1.000
_cell.length_c   1.000
_cell.angle_alpha   90.00
_cell.angle_beta   90.00
_cell.angle_gamma   90.00
#
_symmetry.space_group_name_H-M   'P 1'
#
loop_
_entity.id
_entity.type
_entity.pdbx_description
1 polymer ?
#
loop_
_entity_poly.entity_id
_entity_poly.type
_entity_poly.pdbx_seq_one_letter_code
_entity_poly.pdbx_strand_id
1 'polypeptide(L)'
;QSILVTWTKGFKCSSVEGKDVVSMLRKSIKKRGDFDIDIVAVVNDTVGTMMTCGYDDHNCEVGLIVGTGTNACYMEEMRHIDLVEGDEGRMCINMEWGAFGDDGVLNDIRTEFDREIDMGSLNPGKQLFEKMISGMYMGELVRLILVKMAKEGLLFGGRLTPDLLTTGHFETRYVSAIEKEKEGLQKAHEILSKLGLEPSHEDCVATHRICQIVSTRSANLCGATLAAVLRRIKENKGADRLRSTVGVDGSVYKKHPHFARRLHKTVRKLLPDCEIRFVRSEDGSGKGAAMVTAVAYRLAAQHKARQKILEALKLSHEQLLEVKQRMRIEMEKGLGKETHAEATVKMLPTYVCSTPDGTEKGDFLALDLGGTNFRVLLVRVRNGMRRGVEMHNKIYSIPVEIMQGTGEELFDHIVHCISDFLEYMGMKGVSLPLGFTFSFPCQQTSLDEGILLKWTKGFKATGCEGEDVVNLLKEAIHRREASEFDLDVVAVVNDTVGTMMTCGYEDPYCEVGLIVGTGSNACYMEEMRNVELVEGEEGRMCVNMEWGAFGDNGCLDDVRTEFDLAVDELSLNPGKQR
;
A
#
# COMPACT_ATOMS: atom_id res chain seq x y z
N GLN A 1 -0.52 -3.66 15.90
CA GLN A 1 0.54 -4.35 16.68
C GLN A 1 1.39 -3.29 17.35
N SER A 2 1.81 -3.48 18.60
CA SER A 2 2.73 -2.60 19.33
C SER A 2 3.71 -3.47 20.11
N ILE A 3 4.93 -3.63 19.59
CA ILE A 3 5.95 -4.49 20.19
C ILE A 3 6.71 -3.70 21.26
N LEU A 4 6.79 -4.22 22.48
CA LEU A 4 7.65 -3.62 23.50
C LEU A 4 9.13 -3.88 23.14
N VAL A 5 9.91 -2.84 22.92
CA VAL A 5 11.35 -2.96 22.63
C VAL A 5 12.13 -3.32 23.89
N THR A 6 12.08 -2.47 24.91
CA THR A 6 12.69 -2.72 26.21
C THR A 6 11.97 -1.96 27.31
N TRP A 7 12.04 -2.45 28.55
CA TRP A 7 11.54 -1.74 29.72
C TRP A 7 12.44 -0.58 30.13
N THR A 8 11.80 0.48 30.64
CA THR A 8 12.46 1.65 31.21
C THR A 8 11.81 2.02 32.55
N LYS A 9 12.43 2.97 33.27
CA LYS A 9 11.94 3.48 34.56
C LYS A 9 11.87 2.36 35.61
N GLY A 10 10.73 2.20 36.29
CA GLY A 10 10.52 1.23 37.36
C GLY A 10 9.95 -0.14 36.94
N PHE A 11 9.75 -0.39 35.64
CA PHE A 11 9.16 -1.65 35.16
C PHE A 11 10.24 -2.66 34.76
N LYS A 12 10.00 -3.95 35.04
CA LYS A 12 10.87 -5.08 34.63
C LYS A 12 10.11 -6.41 34.60
N CYS A 13 8.93 -6.42 33.98
CA CYS A 13 8.11 -7.63 33.89
C CYS A 13 8.71 -8.60 32.87
N SER A 14 8.99 -9.84 33.28
CA SER A 14 9.53 -10.88 32.41
C SER A 14 8.55 -11.24 31.29
N SER A 15 9.08 -11.70 30.16
CA SER A 15 8.32 -12.24 29.01
C SER A 15 7.40 -11.24 28.29
N VAL A 16 7.64 -9.92 28.45
CA VAL A 16 6.90 -8.87 27.72
C VAL A 16 7.74 -8.23 26.62
N GLU A 17 9.05 -8.05 26.82
CA GLU A 17 9.95 -7.52 25.79
C GLU A 17 9.93 -8.41 24.53
N GLY A 18 9.90 -7.79 23.35
CA GLY A 18 9.75 -8.45 22.06
C GLY A 18 8.34 -8.98 21.77
N LYS A 19 7.34 -8.71 22.63
CA LYS A 19 5.94 -9.13 22.42
C LYS A 19 5.01 -7.96 22.10
N ASP A 20 3.96 -8.27 21.35
CA ASP A 20 2.87 -7.32 21.06
C ASP A 20 1.97 -7.14 22.30
N VAL A 21 2.06 -5.97 22.93
CA VAL A 21 1.32 -5.67 24.15
C VAL A 21 -0.19 -5.61 23.92
N VAL A 22 -0.65 -5.30 22.70
CA VAL A 22 -2.08 -5.31 22.34
C VAL A 22 -2.62 -6.72 22.40
N SER A 23 -1.92 -7.67 21.76
CA SER A 23 -2.29 -9.08 21.78
C SER A 23 -2.27 -9.66 23.20
N MET A 24 -1.28 -9.29 24.01
CA MET A 24 -1.22 -9.71 25.42
C MET A 24 -2.39 -9.15 26.23
N LEU A 25 -2.77 -7.88 26.05
CA LEU A 25 -3.90 -7.27 26.74
C LEU A 25 -5.23 -7.90 26.30
N ARG A 26 -5.44 -8.11 24.99
CA ARG A 26 -6.62 -8.83 24.46
C ARG A 26 -6.76 -10.22 25.05
N LYS A 27 -5.65 -10.96 25.19
CA LYS A 27 -5.65 -12.29 25.82
C LYS A 27 -6.08 -12.21 27.29
N SER A 28 -5.61 -11.21 28.03
CA SER A 28 -5.99 -11.00 29.42
C SER A 28 -7.46 -10.60 29.59
N ILE A 29 -7.99 -9.74 28.71
CA ILE A 29 -9.41 -9.36 28.68
C ILE A 29 -10.27 -10.59 28.37
N LYS A 30 -9.93 -11.36 27.33
CA LYS A 30 -10.61 -12.60 26.97
C LYS A 30 -10.58 -13.63 28.11
N LYS A 31 -9.46 -13.74 28.83
CA LYS A 31 -9.34 -14.62 30.00
C LYS A 31 -10.30 -14.21 31.13
N ARG A 32 -10.54 -12.90 31.29
CA ARG A 32 -11.45 -12.37 32.31
C ARG A 32 -12.92 -12.61 31.94
N GLY A 33 -13.29 -12.38 30.68
CA GLY A 33 -14.56 -12.81 30.10
C GLY A 33 -15.81 -12.03 30.51
N ASP A 34 -15.67 -10.95 31.28
CA ASP A 34 -16.78 -10.12 31.79
C ASP A 34 -17.09 -8.88 30.92
N PHE A 35 -16.22 -8.55 29.96
CA PHE A 35 -16.42 -7.47 29.00
C PHE A 35 -15.60 -7.68 27.72
N ASP A 36 -15.96 -6.95 26.68
CA ASP A 36 -15.19 -6.85 25.44
C ASP A 36 -14.72 -5.40 25.23
N ILE A 37 -13.47 -5.24 24.79
CA ILE A 37 -12.87 -3.92 24.52
C ILE A 37 -12.11 -4.00 23.20
N ASP A 38 -12.46 -3.09 22.30
CA ASP A 38 -11.71 -2.88 21.07
C ASP A 38 -10.51 -1.96 21.31
N ILE A 39 -9.31 -2.52 21.25
CA ILE A 39 -8.05 -1.78 21.33
C ILE A 39 -7.68 -1.31 19.93
N VAL A 40 -8.03 -0.07 19.60
CA VAL A 40 -7.83 0.51 18.26
C VAL A 40 -6.51 1.27 18.11
N ALA A 41 -5.91 1.72 19.20
CA ALA A 41 -4.68 2.52 19.19
C ALA A 41 -3.81 2.27 20.43
N VAL A 42 -2.51 2.41 20.26
CA VAL A 42 -1.51 2.48 21.33
C VAL A 42 -0.65 3.69 21.06
N VAL A 43 -0.45 4.54 22.08
CA VAL A 43 0.33 5.78 21.96
C VAL A 43 1.32 5.92 23.10
N ASN A 44 2.45 6.57 22.83
CA ASN A 44 3.38 7.01 23.87
C ASN A 44 2.79 8.24 24.61
N ASP A 45 3.20 8.45 25.86
CA ASP A 45 2.72 9.58 26.68
C ASP A 45 3.14 10.95 26.13
N THR A 46 4.31 11.05 25.49
CA THR A 46 4.73 12.23 24.72
C THR A 46 3.75 12.55 23.60
N VAL A 47 3.35 11.54 22.81
CA VAL A 47 2.38 11.68 21.71
C VAL A 47 1.03 12.10 22.24
N GLY A 48 0.54 11.45 23.31
CA GLY A 48 -0.69 11.85 23.97
C GLY A 48 -0.63 13.30 24.49
N THR A 49 0.50 13.73 25.04
CA THR A 49 0.69 15.12 25.49
C THR A 49 0.69 16.11 24.33
N MET A 50 1.38 15.80 23.23
CA MET A 50 1.37 16.61 22.01
C MET A 50 -0.05 16.78 21.47
N MET A 51 -0.81 15.70 21.42
CA MET A 51 -2.20 15.70 20.91
C MET A 51 -3.16 16.42 21.87
N THR A 52 -3.01 16.25 23.19
CA THR A 52 -3.79 16.99 24.19
C THR A 52 -3.61 18.50 24.00
N CYS A 53 -2.36 18.96 23.94
CA CYS A 53 -2.06 20.38 23.77
C CYS A 53 -2.37 20.87 22.34
N GLY A 54 -2.20 20.03 21.33
CA GLY A 54 -2.50 20.33 19.93
C GLY A 54 -3.97 20.54 19.63
N TYR A 55 -4.84 19.90 20.42
CA TYR A 55 -6.28 20.15 20.38
C TYR A 55 -6.62 21.60 20.76
N ASP A 56 -5.91 22.17 21.73
CA ASP A 56 -6.16 23.53 22.21
C ASP A 56 -5.29 24.59 21.48
N ASP A 57 -4.12 24.19 20.95
CA ASP A 57 -3.21 25.04 20.17
C ASP A 57 -2.68 24.30 18.93
N HIS A 58 -3.17 24.69 17.76
CA HIS A 58 -2.85 24.06 16.47
C HIS A 58 -1.38 24.26 16.04
N ASN A 59 -0.59 25.06 16.75
CA ASN A 59 0.85 25.18 16.52
C ASN A 59 1.66 24.12 17.29
N CYS A 60 1.02 23.21 18.02
CA CYS A 60 1.70 22.17 18.79
C CYS A 60 2.35 21.14 17.86
N GLU A 61 3.68 21.06 17.89
CA GLU A 61 4.45 20.15 17.05
C GLU A 61 5.42 19.29 17.86
N VAL A 62 5.45 19.46 19.18
CA VAL A 62 6.32 18.72 20.09
C VAL A 62 5.53 18.33 21.34
N GLY A 63 5.65 17.06 21.74
CA GLY A 63 5.23 16.58 23.04
C GLY A 63 6.44 16.27 23.91
N LEU A 64 6.51 16.85 25.11
CA LEU A 64 7.63 16.72 26.05
C LEU A 64 7.17 16.14 27.38
N ILE A 65 7.86 15.11 27.85
CA ILE A 65 7.69 14.56 29.20
C ILE A 65 8.94 14.82 30.04
N VAL A 66 8.75 15.42 31.22
CA VAL A 66 9.77 15.50 32.27
C VAL A 66 9.14 15.15 33.63
N GLY A 67 9.05 13.85 33.90
CA GLY A 67 8.43 13.27 35.08
C GLY A 67 9.32 12.19 35.70
N THR A 68 8.77 11.00 35.93
CA THR A 68 9.56 9.83 36.36
C THR A 68 10.66 9.50 35.36
N GLY A 69 10.32 9.56 34.07
CA GLY A 69 11.27 9.52 32.96
C GLY A 69 11.33 10.86 32.21
N THR A 70 12.08 10.91 31.13
CA THR A 70 12.03 12.01 30.18
C THR A 70 12.07 11.52 28.74
N ASN A 71 11.19 12.06 27.93
CA ASN A 71 11.11 11.75 26.51
C ASN A 71 10.54 12.93 25.71
N ALA A 72 10.74 12.93 24.40
CA ALA A 72 10.09 13.86 23.48
C ALA A 72 9.61 13.15 22.21
N CYS A 73 8.53 13.67 21.64
CA CYS A 73 8.08 13.36 20.28
C CYS A 73 7.87 14.65 19.50
N TYR A 74 7.91 14.59 18.18
CA TYR A 74 7.64 15.73 17.31
C TYR A 74 7.12 15.34 15.93
N MET A 75 6.53 16.29 15.21
CA MET A 75 6.08 16.08 13.82
C MET A 75 7.27 16.19 12.83
N GLU A 76 7.58 15.09 12.15
CA GLU A 76 8.61 15.01 11.09
C GLU A 76 7.94 14.83 9.71
N GLU A 77 8.60 15.28 8.66
CA GLU A 77 8.16 15.12 7.27
C GLU A 77 8.33 13.66 6.83
N MET A 78 7.33 13.08 6.16
CA MET A 78 7.34 11.68 5.72
C MET A 78 8.56 11.35 4.85
N ARG A 79 8.97 12.28 3.97
CA ARG A 79 10.19 12.18 3.14
C ARG A 79 11.51 12.02 3.91
N HIS A 80 11.51 12.18 5.23
CA HIS A 80 12.69 11.96 6.09
C HIS A 80 12.60 10.68 6.92
N ILE A 81 11.54 9.86 6.74
CA ILE A 81 11.27 8.68 7.55
C ILE A 81 11.45 7.43 6.69
N ASP A 82 12.71 7.05 6.45
CA ASP A 82 13.08 5.95 5.54
C ASP A 82 12.46 4.59 5.89
N LEU A 83 12.07 4.39 7.15
CA LEU A 83 11.48 3.14 7.64
C LEU A 83 9.96 3.03 7.40
N VAL A 84 9.34 4.05 6.82
CA VAL A 84 7.90 4.07 6.50
C VAL A 84 7.75 4.44 5.03
N GLU A 85 7.07 3.61 4.25
CA GLU A 85 6.80 3.91 2.85
C GLU A 85 5.87 5.13 2.71
N GLY A 86 6.21 6.01 1.77
CA GLY A 86 5.48 7.25 1.46
C GLY A 86 6.28 8.51 1.81
N ASP A 87 6.09 9.55 1.02
CA ASP A 87 6.79 10.84 1.14
C ASP A 87 5.84 12.03 1.42
N GLU A 88 4.53 11.81 1.31
CA GLU A 88 3.51 12.84 1.52
C GLU A 88 3.14 13.06 2.99
N GLY A 89 3.13 14.33 3.41
CA GLY A 89 2.65 14.74 4.73
C GLY A 89 3.66 14.52 5.84
N ARG A 90 3.15 14.37 7.08
CA ARG A 90 3.96 14.34 8.30
C ARG A 90 3.52 13.22 9.24
N MET A 91 4.46 12.68 9.99
CA MET A 91 4.21 11.68 11.03
C MET A 91 4.89 12.07 12.33
N CYS A 92 4.24 11.78 13.46
CA CYS A 92 4.82 11.99 14.77
C CYS A 92 5.91 10.95 15.04
N ILE A 93 7.14 11.40 15.30
CA ILE A 93 8.27 10.57 15.69
C ILE A 93 8.43 10.60 17.20
N ASN A 94 8.41 9.42 17.81
CA ASN A 94 8.84 9.21 19.18
C ASN A 94 10.36 9.03 19.21
N MET A 95 11.09 9.94 19.85
CA MET A 95 12.55 9.93 19.82
C MET A 95 13.18 8.89 20.74
N GLU A 96 12.49 8.53 21.82
CA GLU A 96 13.07 7.75 22.93
C GLU A 96 14.43 8.31 23.38
N TRP A 97 14.51 9.65 23.54
CA TRP A 97 15.77 10.37 23.74
C TRP A 97 16.47 10.03 25.07
N GLY A 98 15.82 9.25 25.94
CA GLY A 98 16.37 8.87 27.23
C GLY A 98 17.62 8.02 27.08
N ALA A 99 17.69 7.25 25.99
CA ALA A 99 18.83 6.42 25.58
C ALA A 99 19.98 7.22 24.94
N PHE A 100 19.86 8.55 24.79
CA PHE A 100 20.96 9.36 24.27
C PHE A 100 22.21 9.20 25.14
N GLY A 101 23.38 8.93 24.53
CA GLY A 101 24.61 8.67 25.27
C GLY A 101 24.83 7.22 25.70
N ASP A 102 23.89 6.29 25.46
CA ASP A 102 24.06 4.85 25.75
C ASP A 102 25.22 4.22 24.95
N ASP A 103 25.60 4.85 23.83
CA ASP A 103 26.76 4.51 22.99
C ASP A 103 28.09 5.11 23.49
N GLY A 104 28.03 5.92 24.55
CA GLY A 104 29.19 6.59 25.15
C GLY A 104 29.45 8.02 24.66
N VAL A 105 28.63 8.58 23.75
CA VAL A 105 28.86 9.94 23.22
C VAL A 105 28.77 11.05 24.28
N LEU A 106 28.13 10.76 25.43
CA LEU A 106 28.00 11.70 26.56
C LEU A 106 28.97 11.41 27.72
N ASN A 107 29.97 10.54 27.54
CA ASN A 107 30.86 10.15 28.63
C ASN A 107 31.74 11.29 29.17
N ASP A 108 31.99 12.31 28.36
CA ASP A 108 32.73 13.52 28.69
C ASP A 108 31.97 14.43 29.67
N ILE A 109 30.63 14.47 29.59
CA ILE A 109 29.80 15.28 30.50
C ILE A 109 29.27 14.51 31.71
N ARG A 110 29.35 13.17 31.70
CA ARG A 110 28.94 12.31 32.83
C ARG A 110 29.96 12.35 33.95
N THR A 111 29.49 12.51 35.18
CA THR A 111 30.33 12.52 36.39
C THR A 111 30.47 11.14 37.02
N GLU A 112 31.28 11.01 38.07
CA GLU A 112 31.34 9.79 38.88
C GLU A 112 29.96 9.43 39.46
N PHE A 113 29.19 10.42 39.92
CA PHE A 113 27.85 10.23 40.45
C PHE A 113 26.87 9.65 39.41
N ASP A 114 26.93 10.12 38.15
CA ASP A 114 26.09 9.59 37.07
C ASP A 114 26.43 8.12 36.75
N ARG A 115 27.70 7.73 36.91
CA ARG A 115 28.14 6.34 36.74
C ARG A 115 27.68 5.46 37.91
N GLU A 116 27.72 5.98 39.14
CA GLU A 116 27.27 5.26 40.33
C GLU A 116 25.75 5.01 40.31
N ILE A 117 24.93 6.02 39.95
CA ILE A 117 23.49 5.82 39.74
C ILE A 117 23.21 4.76 38.69
N ASP A 118 23.93 4.81 37.58
CA ASP A 118 23.75 3.88 36.48
C ASP A 118 24.04 2.43 36.90
N MET A 119 25.16 2.20 37.58
CA MET A 119 25.54 0.88 38.11
C MET A 119 24.50 0.32 39.10
N GLY A 120 23.91 1.18 39.93
CA GLY A 120 22.88 0.79 40.90
C GLY A 120 21.45 0.69 40.35
N SER A 121 21.24 0.98 39.06
CA SER A 121 19.90 1.05 38.47
C SER A 121 19.36 -0.31 38.00
N LEU A 122 18.06 -0.37 37.68
CA LEU A 122 17.43 -1.58 37.11
C LEU A 122 17.94 -1.94 35.71
N ASN A 123 18.53 -0.97 35.01
CA ASN A 123 18.97 -1.03 33.62
C ASN A 123 20.37 -0.38 33.44
N PRO A 124 21.45 -0.96 34.01
CA PRO A 124 22.79 -0.40 33.87
C PRO A 124 23.23 -0.28 32.40
N GLY A 125 23.92 0.81 32.06
CA GLY A 125 24.36 1.10 30.69
C GLY A 125 23.25 1.52 29.73
N LYS A 126 22.03 1.74 30.23
CA LYS A 126 20.86 2.17 29.45
C LYS A 126 20.22 3.43 30.00
N GLN A 127 19.54 4.18 29.14
CA GLN A 127 18.82 5.40 29.53
C GLN A 127 19.73 6.44 30.21
N LEU A 128 20.97 6.57 29.76
CA LEU A 128 22.01 7.36 30.43
C LEU A 128 21.67 8.85 30.47
N PHE A 129 21.08 9.40 29.40
CA PHE A 129 20.63 10.79 29.39
C PHE A 129 19.42 11.02 30.31
N GLU A 130 18.46 10.09 30.32
CA GLU A 130 17.32 10.15 31.23
C GLU A 130 17.75 10.16 32.70
N LYS A 131 18.77 9.36 33.06
CA LYS A 131 19.36 9.29 34.41
C LYS A 131 19.95 10.61 34.90
N MET A 132 20.37 11.49 33.99
CA MET A 132 20.89 12.83 34.34
C MET A 132 19.79 13.88 34.52
N ILE A 133 18.54 13.56 34.16
CA ILE A 133 17.46 14.55 34.03
C ILE A 133 16.26 14.24 34.91
N SER A 134 15.72 13.02 34.84
CA SER A 134 14.35 12.74 35.26
C SER A 134 14.19 12.68 36.78
N GLY A 135 12.93 12.73 37.21
CA GLY A 135 12.55 12.74 38.62
C GLY A 135 12.77 11.41 39.35
N MET A 136 13.00 10.30 38.63
CA MET A 136 13.38 9.04 39.26
C MET A 136 14.81 9.08 39.83
N TYR A 137 15.71 9.87 39.23
CA TYR A 137 17.15 9.84 39.53
C TYR A 137 17.67 11.12 40.19
N MET A 138 16.99 12.26 40.00
CA MET A 138 17.47 13.56 40.49
C MET A 138 17.71 13.61 42.00
N GLY A 139 16.80 13.05 42.81
CA GLY A 139 16.98 12.97 44.27
C GLY A 139 18.16 12.09 44.68
N GLU A 140 18.30 10.93 44.04
CA GLU A 140 19.40 10.00 44.31
C GLU A 140 20.75 10.60 43.95
N LEU A 141 20.81 11.39 42.87
CA LEU A 141 22.01 12.13 42.51
C LEU A 141 22.43 13.13 43.58
N VAL A 142 21.47 13.84 44.17
CA VAL A 142 21.75 14.73 45.31
C VAL A 142 22.26 13.91 46.49
N ARG A 143 21.63 12.77 46.82
CA ARG A 143 22.06 11.89 47.92
C ARG A 143 23.52 11.47 47.79
N LEU A 144 23.93 11.01 46.61
CA LEU A 144 25.30 10.55 46.37
C LEU A 144 26.33 11.67 46.56
N ILE A 145 26.00 12.89 46.11
CA ILE A 145 26.85 14.06 46.34
C ILE A 145 26.96 14.35 47.84
N LEU A 146 25.83 14.32 48.57
CA LEU A 146 25.82 14.51 50.03
C LEU A 146 26.66 13.45 50.75
N VAL A 147 26.55 12.18 50.35
CA VAL A 147 27.36 11.08 50.92
C VAL A 147 28.84 11.29 50.66
N LYS A 148 29.25 11.68 49.44
CA LYS A 148 30.66 11.93 49.13
C LYS A 148 31.20 13.10 49.94
N MET A 149 30.49 14.22 49.98
CA MET A 149 30.91 15.41 50.73
C MET A 149 30.96 15.14 52.24
N ALA A 150 30.04 14.34 52.78
CA ALA A 150 30.10 13.90 54.17
C ALA A 150 31.30 12.98 54.44
N LYS A 151 31.60 12.02 53.55
CA LYS A 151 32.81 11.17 53.67
C LYS A 151 34.11 11.99 53.68
N GLU A 152 34.15 13.09 52.94
CA GLU A 152 35.29 14.00 52.86
C GLU A 152 35.30 15.05 54.00
N GLY A 153 34.35 14.99 54.94
CA GLY A 153 34.27 15.92 56.07
C GLY A 153 33.79 17.33 55.70
N LEU A 154 33.28 17.53 54.48
CA LEU A 154 32.84 18.83 53.95
C LEU A 154 31.39 19.17 54.36
N LEU A 155 30.61 18.18 54.79
CA LEU A 155 29.25 18.35 55.31
C LEU A 155 29.06 17.54 56.59
N PHE A 156 28.14 18.01 57.43
CA PHE A 156 27.64 17.31 58.63
C PHE A 156 28.75 16.91 59.62
N GLY A 157 29.87 17.63 59.62
CA GLY A 157 31.05 17.29 60.43
C GLY A 157 31.63 15.90 60.15
N GLY A 158 31.41 15.35 58.95
CA GLY A 158 31.83 14.00 58.59
C GLY A 158 30.85 12.88 58.97
N ARG A 159 29.70 13.21 59.57
CA ARG A 159 28.73 12.22 60.05
C ARG A 159 27.98 11.57 58.89
N LEU A 160 27.97 10.25 58.88
CA LEU A 160 27.16 9.41 57.99
C LEU A 160 26.11 8.67 58.80
N THR A 161 24.88 8.63 58.29
CA THR A 161 23.77 7.88 58.89
C THR A 161 23.34 6.73 57.97
N PRO A 162 22.74 5.64 58.50
CA PRO A 162 22.19 4.58 57.68
C PRO A 162 21.18 5.10 56.64
N ASP A 163 20.34 6.06 57.02
CA ASP A 163 19.36 6.66 56.11
C ASP A 163 20.00 7.47 54.98
N LEU A 164 21.06 8.24 55.27
CA LEU A 164 21.80 8.96 54.22
C LEU A 164 22.50 7.99 53.26
N LEU A 165 22.98 6.84 53.75
CA LEU A 165 23.63 5.81 52.95
C LEU A 165 22.65 4.96 52.12
N THR A 166 21.37 4.93 52.48
CA THR A 166 20.36 4.09 51.83
C THR A 166 19.87 4.73 50.52
N THR A 167 20.03 3.99 49.41
CA THR A 167 19.55 4.37 48.08
C THR A 167 18.07 4.74 48.10
N GLY A 168 17.70 5.86 47.49
CA GLY A 168 16.31 6.30 47.35
C GLY A 168 15.73 7.02 48.57
N HIS A 169 16.44 7.12 49.70
CA HIS A 169 15.95 7.85 50.88
C HIS A 169 15.95 9.38 50.71
N PHE A 170 16.61 9.91 49.67
CA PHE A 170 16.49 11.32 49.28
C PHE A 170 15.73 11.44 47.96
N GLU A 171 14.44 11.76 48.03
CA GLU A 171 13.57 11.80 46.84
C GLU A 171 13.62 13.16 46.10
N THR A 172 13.27 13.17 44.81
CA THR A 172 13.20 14.41 44.01
C THR A 172 12.17 15.43 44.55
N ARG A 173 11.15 14.98 45.29
CA ARG A 173 10.23 15.91 45.99
C ARG A 173 10.96 16.74 47.07
N TYR A 174 12.03 16.22 47.66
CA TYR A 174 12.87 16.94 48.61
C TYR A 174 13.69 18.02 47.91
N VAL A 175 14.27 17.72 46.75
CA VAL A 175 14.93 18.73 45.88
C VAL A 175 13.97 19.89 45.60
N SER A 176 12.73 19.58 45.20
CA SER A 176 11.70 20.58 44.92
C SER A 176 11.28 21.40 46.15
N ALA A 177 11.23 20.77 47.33
CA ALA A 177 10.88 21.44 48.59
C ALA A 177 12.00 22.36 49.08
N ILE A 178 13.25 21.91 48.95
CA ILE A 178 14.44 22.66 49.34
C ILE A 178 14.61 23.88 48.42
N GLU A 179 14.31 23.79 47.13
CA GLU A 179 14.43 24.94 46.23
C GLU A 179 13.26 25.94 46.28
N LYS A 180 12.40 25.90 47.30
CA LYS A 180 11.35 26.92 47.49
C LYS A 180 11.96 28.23 48.00
N GLU A 181 11.55 29.37 47.41
CA GLU A 181 12.14 30.68 47.70
C GLU A 181 12.06 31.12 49.17
N LYS A 182 10.96 30.83 49.88
CA LYS A 182 10.75 31.30 51.26
C LYS A 182 11.15 30.29 52.34
N GLU A 183 10.88 29.01 52.09
CA GLU A 183 10.98 27.95 53.10
C GLU A 183 12.12 26.96 52.81
N GLY A 184 12.92 27.21 51.77
CA GLY A 184 13.88 26.24 51.24
C GLY A 184 14.90 25.75 52.26
N LEU A 185 15.52 26.67 53.00
CA LEU A 185 16.50 26.33 54.04
C LEU A 185 15.85 25.63 55.24
N GLN A 186 14.64 26.02 55.62
CA GLN A 186 13.88 25.34 56.67
C GLN A 186 13.56 23.90 56.24
N LYS A 187 13.13 23.70 54.99
CA LYS A 187 12.87 22.36 54.44
C LYS A 187 14.15 21.53 54.36
N ALA A 188 15.29 22.13 53.99
CA ALA A 188 16.58 21.45 54.04
C ALA A 188 16.88 20.93 55.44
N HIS A 189 16.72 21.78 56.47
CA HIS A 189 16.91 21.38 57.86
C HIS A 189 15.98 20.22 58.25
N GLU A 190 14.66 20.36 58.02
CA GLU A 190 13.68 19.31 58.33
C GLU A 190 13.97 17.97 57.64
N ILE A 191 14.38 18.00 56.36
CA ILE A 191 14.65 16.79 55.57
C ILE A 191 15.95 16.13 56.03
N LEU A 192 17.01 16.90 56.21
CA LEU A 192 18.30 16.39 56.68
C LEU A 192 18.18 15.80 58.10
N SER A 193 17.42 16.45 58.99
CA SER A 193 17.12 15.91 60.32
C SER A 193 16.35 14.59 60.27
N LYS A 194 15.43 14.42 59.31
CA LYS A 194 14.73 13.14 59.10
C LYS A 194 15.65 12.01 58.63
N LEU A 195 16.81 12.33 58.07
CA LEU A 195 17.85 11.36 57.73
C LEU A 195 18.77 11.06 58.94
N GLY A 196 18.40 11.49 60.15
CA GLY A 196 19.17 11.27 61.38
C GLY A 196 20.39 12.17 61.53
N LEU A 197 20.49 13.25 60.75
CA LEU A 197 21.56 14.23 60.82
C LEU A 197 21.20 15.37 61.77
N GLU A 198 22.21 16.09 62.24
CA GLU A 198 22.06 17.34 63.00
C GLU A 198 22.64 18.48 62.14
N PRO A 199 21.91 18.93 61.10
CA PRO A 199 22.47 19.82 60.09
C PRO A 199 22.66 21.24 60.65
N SER A 200 23.86 21.79 60.45
CA SER A 200 24.13 23.21 60.68
C SER A 200 23.41 24.10 59.66
N HIS A 201 23.42 25.42 59.89
CA HIS A 201 22.93 26.37 58.90
C HIS A 201 23.71 26.27 57.58
N GLU A 202 25.03 26.11 57.65
CA GLU A 202 25.89 25.97 56.48
C GLU A 202 25.59 24.68 55.71
N ASP A 203 25.32 23.57 56.39
CA ASP A 203 24.90 22.31 55.76
C ASP A 203 23.59 22.48 54.97
N CYS A 204 22.64 23.24 55.51
CA CYS A 204 21.37 23.53 54.84
C CYS A 204 21.59 24.40 53.58
N VAL A 205 22.45 25.42 53.68
CA VAL A 205 22.83 26.29 52.54
C VAL A 205 23.55 25.50 51.45
N ALA A 206 24.50 24.63 51.84
CA ALA A 206 25.23 23.79 50.92
C ALA A 206 24.31 22.76 50.24
N THR A 207 23.44 22.10 51.00
CA THR A 207 22.44 21.16 50.45
C THR A 207 21.51 21.86 49.47
N HIS A 208 21.03 23.05 49.81
CA HIS A 208 20.25 23.88 48.90
C HIS A 208 21.01 24.20 47.60
N ARG A 209 22.30 24.54 47.70
CA ARG A 209 23.14 24.81 46.54
C ARG A 209 23.35 23.57 45.66
N ILE A 210 23.54 22.39 46.26
CA ILE A 210 23.67 21.12 45.54
C ILE A 210 22.38 20.83 44.76
N CYS A 211 21.22 20.94 45.41
CA CYS A 211 19.91 20.81 44.75
C CYS A 211 19.80 21.73 43.53
N GLN A 212 20.12 23.02 43.69
CA GLN A 212 20.09 24.00 42.60
C GLN A 212 20.99 23.61 41.43
N ILE A 213 22.21 23.13 41.68
CA ILE A 213 23.16 22.74 40.62
C ILE A 213 22.62 21.53 39.87
N VAL A 214 22.17 20.50 40.58
CA VAL A 214 21.65 19.25 40.00
C VAL A 214 20.40 19.52 39.14
N SER A 215 19.41 20.24 39.68
CA SER A 215 18.17 20.51 38.96
C SER A 215 18.38 21.50 37.80
N THR A 216 19.32 22.44 37.92
CA THR A 216 19.71 23.34 36.81
C THR A 216 20.40 22.57 35.70
N ARG A 217 21.28 21.62 36.02
CA ARG A 217 21.91 20.74 35.03
C ARG A 217 20.85 19.96 34.26
N SER A 218 19.90 19.35 34.96
CA SER A 218 18.77 18.62 34.35
C SER A 218 17.94 19.51 33.41
N ALA A 219 17.56 20.71 33.85
CA ALA A 219 16.81 21.66 33.01
C ALA A 219 17.61 22.13 31.78
N ASN A 220 18.93 22.29 31.91
CA ASN A 220 19.79 22.71 30.82
C ASN A 220 19.97 21.61 29.77
N LEU A 221 20.20 20.36 30.19
CA LEU A 221 20.32 19.22 29.29
C LEU A 221 19.03 18.99 28.51
N CYS A 222 17.88 19.01 29.20
CA CYS A 222 16.57 18.91 28.55
C CYS A 222 16.30 20.08 27.58
N GLY A 223 16.68 21.30 27.97
CA GLY A 223 16.57 22.47 27.10
C GLY A 223 17.47 22.40 25.86
N ALA A 224 18.66 21.80 25.97
CA ALA A 224 19.58 21.63 24.86
C ALA A 224 19.07 20.62 23.82
N THR A 225 18.58 19.47 24.24
CA THR A 225 18.02 18.48 23.31
C THR A 225 16.71 18.94 22.70
N LEU A 226 15.84 19.61 23.46
CA LEU A 226 14.64 20.22 22.90
C LEU A 226 14.97 21.30 21.86
N ALA A 227 16.03 22.08 22.08
CA ALA A 227 16.48 23.07 21.10
C ALA A 227 16.94 22.43 19.78
N ALA A 228 17.54 21.23 19.82
CA ALA A 228 17.88 20.48 18.61
C ALA A 228 16.62 20.05 17.83
N VAL A 229 15.59 19.55 18.51
CA VAL A 229 14.30 19.18 17.90
C VAL A 229 13.62 20.38 17.24
N LEU A 230 13.55 21.50 17.95
CA LEU A 230 12.95 22.72 17.41
C LEU A 230 13.74 23.28 16.24
N ARG A 231 15.07 23.16 16.23
CA ARG A 231 15.90 23.51 15.08
C ARG A 231 15.59 22.63 13.87
N ARG A 232 15.44 21.32 14.08
CA ARG A 232 15.02 20.38 13.02
C ARG A 232 13.68 20.78 12.41
N ILE A 233 12.67 21.09 13.22
CA ILE A 233 11.36 21.56 12.74
C ILE A 233 11.49 22.86 11.94
N LYS A 234 12.33 23.80 12.40
CA LYS A 234 12.61 25.06 11.69
C LYS A 234 13.19 24.79 10.29
N GLU A 235 14.17 23.90 10.20
CA GLU A 235 14.83 23.52 8.94
C GLU A 235 13.85 22.83 7.98
N ASN A 236 13.03 21.90 8.49
CA ASN A 236 12.01 21.23 7.69
C ASN A 236 11.01 22.21 7.04
N LYS A 237 10.64 23.25 7.79
CA LYS A 237 9.75 24.33 7.31
C LYS A 237 10.43 25.33 6.38
N GLY A 238 11.77 25.28 6.25
CA GLY A 238 12.53 26.30 5.53
C GLY A 238 12.31 27.72 6.05
N ALA A 239 12.01 27.88 7.34
CA ALA A 239 11.59 29.15 7.91
C ALA A 239 12.75 29.89 8.60
N ASP A 240 12.87 31.20 8.38
CA ASP A 240 13.86 32.04 9.05
C ASP A 240 13.63 32.15 10.56
N ARG A 241 12.36 32.13 10.98
CA ARG A 241 11.92 32.15 12.38
C ARG A 241 10.86 31.08 12.59
N LEU A 242 11.04 30.24 13.61
CA LEU A 242 10.06 29.22 13.97
C LEU A 242 9.09 29.78 15.02
N ARG A 243 7.79 29.67 14.75
CA ARG A 243 6.73 29.77 15.76
C ARG A 243 6.15 28.37 15.98
N SER A 244 6.26 27.84 17.19
CA SER A 244 5.80 26.49 17.52
C SER A 244 5.42 26.37 19.00
N THR A 245 4.53 25.43 19.28
CA THR A 245 4.09 25.11 20.64
C THR A 245 4.65 23.75 21.07
N VAL A 246 5.16 23.69 22.30
CA VAL A 246 5.59 22.47 22.97
C VAL A 246 4.57 22.14 24.05
N GLY A 247 3.85 21.03 23.87
CA GLY A 247 3.00 20.45 24.91
C GLY A 247 3.87 19.75 25.95
N VAL A 248 3.71 20.08 27.23
CA VAL A 248 4.56 19.54 28.31
C VAL A 248 3.74 18.90 29.41
N ASP A 249 4.16 17.72 29.84
CA ASP A 249 3.70 17.05 31.05
C ASP A 249 4.88 16.47 31.86
N GLY A 250 4.60 16.02 33.08
CA GLY A 250 5.56 15.38 33.97
C GLY A 250 5.70 16.09 35.32
N SER A 251 5.90 15.26 36.35
CA SER A 251 5.92 15.71 37.74
C SER A 251 7.04 16.70 38.05
N VAL A 252 8.24 16.54 37.47
CA VAL A 252 9.36 17.46 37.70
C VAL A 252 9.04 18.83 37.12
N TYR A 253 8.58 18.88 35.87
CA TYR A 253 8.24 20.15 35.22
C TYR A 253 7.09 20.88 35.92
N LYS A 254 6.07 20.14 36.38
CA LYS A 254 4.89 20.71 37.04
C LYS A 254 5.16 21.15 38.48
N LYS A 255 5.89 20.35 39.26
CA LYS A 255 5.99 20.52 40.73
C LYS A 255 7.26 21.23 41.19
N HIS A 256 8.36 21.20 40.42
CA HIS A 256 9.59 21.85 40.83
C HIS A 256 9.50 23.38 40.61
N PRO A 257 9.78 24.22 41.63
CA PRO A 257 9.48 25.66 41.58
C PRO A 257 10.24 26.43 40.49
N HIS A 258 11.39 25.92 40.07
CA HIS A 258 12.27 26.63 39.13
C HIS A 258 12.54 25.89 37.82
N PHE A 259 12.09 24.65 37.66
CA PHE A 259 12.52 23.80 36.54
C PHE A 259 12.03 24.33 35.20
N ALA A 260 10.72 24.58 35.07
CA ALA A 260 10.13 25.11 33.86
C ALA A 260 10.79 26.45 33.45
N ARG A 261 10.98 27.37 34.39
CA ARG A 261 11.63 28.67 34.15
C ARG A 261 13.06 28.51 33.61
N ARG A 262 13.85 27.59 34.18
CA ARG A 262 15.23 27.31 33.75
C ARG A 262 15.25 26.69 32.35
N LEU A 263 14.42 25.68 32.11
CA LEU A 263 14.28 25.04 30.80
C LEU A 263 13.91 26.05 29.72
N HIS A 264 12.87 26.87 29.96
CA HIS A 264 12.45 27.90 28.99
C HIS A 264 13.55 28.91 28.70
N LYS A 265 14.30 29.32 29.74
CA LYS A 265 15.42 30.25 29.58
C LYS A 265 16.53 29.64 28.73
N THR A 266 16.85 28.37 28.94
CA THR A 266 17.87 27.66 28.15
C THR A 266 17.45 27.51 26.70
N VAL A 267 16.21 27.10 26.42
CA VAL A 267 15.70 27.02 25.05
C VAL A 267 15.75 28.39 24.35
N ARG A 268 15.28 29.45 25.01
CA ARG A 268 15.35 30.82 24.47
C ARG A 268 16.78 31.30 24.21
N LYS A 269 17.73 30.87 25.05
CA LYS A 269 19.16 31.20 24.86
C LYS A 269 19.74 30.48 23.63
N LEU A 270 19.35 29.22 23.40
CA LEU A 270 19.87 28.39 22.30
C LEU A 270 19.17 28.64 20.96
N LEU A 271 17.95 29.20 20.99
CA LEU A 271 17.13 29.54 19.83
C LEU A 271 16.58 30.97 19.95
N PRO A 272 17.44 32.00 19.89
CA PRO A 272 17.02 33.40 20.08
C PRO A 272 16.03 33.89 19.02
N ASP A 273 16.06 33.30 17.82
CA ASP A 273 15.24 33.70 16.67
C ASP A 273 13.88 32.99 16.59
N CYS A 274 13.59 32.10 17.54
CA CYS A 274 12.36 31.30 17.57
C CYS A 274 11.39 31.75 18.66
N GLU A 275 10.10 31.73 18.34
CA GLU A 275 9.01 31.97 19.29
C GLU A 275 8.41 30.64 19.74
N ILE A 276 8.84 30.18 20.92
CA ILE A 276 8.45 28.88 21.47
C ILE A 276 7.48 29.07 22.62
N ARG A 277 6.25 28.60 22.44
CA ARG A 277 5.22 28.57 23.48
C ARG A 277 5.25 27.23 24.19
N PHE A 278 5.19 27.23 25.53
CA PHE A 278 5.08 26.02 26.32
C PHE A 278 3.67 25.93 26.90
N VAL A 279 2.94 24.88 26.55
CA VAL A 279 1.57 24.62 27.05
C VAL A 279 1.61 23.42 27.97
N ARG A 280 1.04 23.56 29.17
CA ARG A 280 0.94 22.44 30.12
C ARG A 280 -0.27 21.60 29.78
N SER A 281 -0.11 20.28 29.73
CA SER A 281 -1.25 19.37 29.72
C SER A 281 -1.78 19.20 31.14
N GLU A 282 -3.00 19.66 31.44
CA GLU A 282 -3.60 19.53 32.78
C GLU A 282 -4.05 18.09 33.06
N ASP A 283 -4.74 17.45 32.10
CA ASP A 283 -5.32 16.10 32.22
C ASP A 283 -4.37 14.97 31.73
N GLY A 284 -3.10 15.30 31.50
CA GLY A 284 -2.08 14.37 31.02
C GLY A 284 -2.31 13.89 29.58
N SER A 285 -1.91 12.65 29.28
CA SER A 285 -1.96 12.08 27.93
C SER A 285 -3.33 11.52 27.52
N GLY A 286 -4.31 11.48 28.44
CA GLY A 286 -5.61 10.82 28.23
C GLY A 286 -6.46 11.47 27.11
N LYS A 287 -6.60 12.81 27.13
CA LYS A 287 -7.34 13.55 26.08
C LYS A 287 -6.72 13.30 24.70
N GLY A 288 -5.40 13.37 24.58
CA GLY A 288 -4.70 13.09 23.32
C GLY A 288 -4.82 11.64 22.85
N ALA A 289 -4.74 10.66 23.75
CA ALA A 289 -4.98 9.25 23.40
C ALA A 289 -6.39 9.02 22.86
N ALA A 290 -7.41 9.67 23.44
CA ALA A 290 -8.78 9.61 22.95
C ALA A 290 -8.92 10.23 21.53
N MET A 291 -8.21 11.33 21.24
CA MET A 291 -8.22 11.94 19.91
C MET A 291 -7.61 11.02 18.84
N VAL A 292 -6.47 10.38 19.15
CA VAL A 292 -5.85 9.37 18.25
C VAL A 292 -6.80 8.19 18.05
N THR A 293 -7.41 7.70 19.14
CA THR A 293 -8.40 6.61 19.12
C THR A 293 -9.58 6.93 18.21
N ALA A 294 -10.12 8.15 18.27
CA ALA A 294 -11.25 8.58 17.44
C ALA A 294 -10.92 8.55 15.94
N VAL A 295 -9.73 9.01 15.55
CA VAL A 295 -9.27 8.97 14.16
C VAL A 295 -9.03 7.53 13.71
N ALA A 296 -8.34 6.72 14.51
CA ALA A 296 -8.07 5.32 14.22
C ALA A 296 -9.37 4.53 14.02
N TYR A 297 -10.36 4.75 14.90
CA TYR A 297 -11.68 4.12 14.79
C TYR A 297 -12.40 4.51 13.50
N ARG A 298 -12.41 5.80 13.13
CA ARG A 298 -13.01 6.27 11.87
C ARG A 298 -12.37 5.61 10.64
N LEU A 299 -11.04 5.53 10.60
CA LEU A 299 -10.32 4.92 9.48
C LEU A 299 -10.58 3.41 9.40
N ALA A 300 -10.61 2.72 10.53
CA ALA A 300 -10.95 1.29 10.59
C ALA A 300 -12.38 1.03 10.09
N ALA A 301 -13.35 1.86 10.48
CA ALA A 301 -14.73 1.76 10.01
C ALA A 301 -14.84 1.98 8.49
N GLN A 302 -14.15 2.99 7.94
CA GLN A 302 -14.09 3.23 6.51
C GLN A 302 -13.44 2.07 5.75
N HIS A 303 -12.33 1.52 6.26
CA HIS A 303 -11.67 0.36 5.66
C HIS A 303 -12.62 -0.85 5.63
N LYS A 304 -13.32 -1.13 6.73
CA LYS A 304 -14.30 -2.21 6.82
C LYS A 304 -15.44 -2.03 5.81
N ALA A 305 -15.92 -0.79 5.64
CA ALA A 305 -16.96 -0.48 4.65
C ALA A 305 -16.48 -0.72 3.21
N ARG A 306 -15.26 -0.26 2.86
CA ARG A 306 -14.64 -0.53 1.55
C ARG A 306 -14.47 -2.02 1.30
N GLN A 307 -13.93 -2.75 2.28
CA GLN A 307 -13.72 -4.18 2.13
C GLN A 307 -15.05 -4.93 1.90
N LYS A 308 -16.13 -4.52 2.57
CA LYS A 308 -17.45 -5.13 2.38
C LYS A 308 -17.94 -5.00 0.92
N ILE A 309 -17.67 -3.88 0.26
CA ILE A 309 -18.02 -3.66 -1.15
C ILE A 309 -17.16 -4.56 -2.04
N LEU A 310 -15.84 -4.60 -1.78
CA LEU A 310 -14.89 -5.38 -2.58
C LEU A 310 -15.04 -6.91 -2.41
N GLU A 311 -15.56 -7.37 -1.27
CA GLU A 311 -15.71 -8.81 -1.00
C GLU A 311 -16.68 -9.49 -1.98
N ALA A 312 -17.64 -8.74 -2.55
CA ALA A 312 -18.57 -9.26 -3.55
C ALA A 312 -17.87 -9.71 -4.85
N LEU A 313 -16.71 -9.13 -5.17
CA LEU A 313 -15.91 -9.49 -6.35
C LEU A 313 -15.00 -10.72 -6.10
N LYS A 314 -14.94 -11.21 -4.86
CA LYS A 314 -14.05 -12.31 -4.49
C LYS A 314 -14.80 -13.63 -4.58
N LEU A 315 -14.44 -14.43 -5.58
CA LEU A 315 -14.99 -15.77 -5.74
C LEU A 315 -14.23 -16.80 -4.89
N SER A 316 -14.98 -17.64 -4.20
CA SER A 316 -14.44 -18.81 -3.50
C SER A 316 -14.01 -19.90 -4.49
N HIS A 317 -13.19 -20.84 -4.04
CA HIS A 317 -12.80 -21.98 -4.86
C HIS A 317 -14.00 -22.81 -5.35
N GLU A 318 -15.02 -22.95 -4.49
CA GLU A 318 -16.27 -23.66 -4.82
C GLU A 318 -17.05 -22.94 -5.92
N GLN A 319 -17.17 -21.61 -5.82
CA GLN A 319 -17.81 -20.80 -6.86
C GLN A 319 -17.07 -20.91 -8.20
N LEU A 320 -15.74 -20.94 -8.20
CA LEU A 320 -14.95 -21.13 -9.42
C LEU A 320 -15.17 -22.51 -10.06
N LEU A 321 -15.30 -23.57 -9.26
CA LEU A 321 -15.62 -24.91 -9.75
C LEU A 321 -17.02 -24.97 -10.36
N GLU A 322 -17.97 -24.29 -9.76
CA GLU A 322 -19.33 -24.17 -10.28
C GLU A 322 -19.36 -23.41 -11.61
N VAL A 323 -18.67 -22.27 -11.72
CA VAL A 323 -18.54 -21.53 -12.99
C VAL A 323 -17.91 -22.40 -14.08
N LYS A 324 -16.86 -23.17 -13.75
CA LYS A 324 -16.25 -24.14 -14.68
C LYS A 324 -17.26 -25.18 -15.16
N GLN A 325 -18.07 -25.73 -14.25
CA GLN A 325 -19.08 -26.74 -14.59
C GLN A 325 -20.18 -26.16 -15.48
N ARG A 326 -20.63 -24.93 -15.21
CA ARG A 326 -21.61 -24.22 -16.03
C ARG A 326 -21.09 -23.95 -17.45
N MET A 327 -19.84 -23.51 -17.59
CA MET A 327 -19.20 -23.34 -18.90
C MET A 327 -19.20 -24.66 -19.69
N ARG A 328 -18.81 -25.77 -19.04
CA ARG A 328 -18.81 -27.10 -19.69
C ARG A 328 -20.20 -27.49 -20.21
N ILE A 329 -21.26 -27.24 -19.42
CA ILE A 329 -22.64 -27.52 -19.84
C ILE A 329 -23.03 -26.67 -21.06
N GLU A 330 -22.66 -25.39 -21.08
CA GLU A 330 -22.95 -24.53 -22.24
C GLU A 330 -22.14 -24.93 -23.49
N MET A 331 -20.92 -25.44 -23.35
CA MET A 331 -20.16 -26.02 -24.46
C MET A 331 -20.89 -27.22 -25.07
N GLU A 332 -21.34 -28.17 -24.24
CA GLU A 332 -22.09 -29.36 -24.69
C GLU A 332 -23.39 -28.95 -25.42
N LYS A 333 -24.11 -27.94 -24.91
CA LYS A 333 -25.30 -27.40 -25.57
C LYS A 333 -24.99 -26.73 -26.91
N GLY A 334 -23.88 -26.01 -27.00
CA GLY A 334 -23.48 -25.32 -28.22
C GLY A 334 -23.09 -26.29 -29.34
N LEU A 335 -22.49 -27.43 -29.00
CA LEU A 335 -22.12 -28.48 -29.96
C LEU A 335 -23.31 -29.33 -30.42
N GLY A 336 -24.31 -29.53 -29.55
CA GLY A 336 -25.49 -30.36 -29.82
C GLY A 336 -26.43 -29.75 -30.86
N LYS A 337 -26.80 -30.53 -31.88
CA LYS A 337 -27.62 -30.04 -33.02
C LYS A 337 -29.02 -29.58 -32.60
N GLU A 338 -29.62 -30.28 -31.64
CA GLU A 338 -30.95 -29.95 -31.13
C GLU A 338 -30.94 -28.73 -30.19
N THR A 339 -29.82 -28.47 -29.51
CA THR A 339 -29.69 -27.42 -28.48
C THR A 339 -29.01 -26.14 -28.97
N HIS A 340 -28.29 -26.20 -30.09
CA HIS A 340 -27.46 -25.10 -30.61
C HIS A 340 -28.22 -23.78 -30.83
N ALA A 341 -29.47 -23.84 -31.30
CA ALA A 341 -30.28 -22.65 -31.54
C ALA A 341 -30.46 -21.80 -30.27
N GLU A 342 -30.67 -22.45 -29.12
CA GLU A 342 -30.90 -21.82 -27.82
C GLU A 342 -29.61 -21.59 -27.01
N ALA A 343 -28.51 -22.26 -27.37
CA ALA A 343 -27.23 -22.13 -26.69
C ALA A 343 -26.68 -20.69 -26.76
N THR A 344 -26.13 -20.21 -25.65
CA THR A 344 -25.50 -18.88 -25.58
C THR A 344 -24.06 -18.93 -26.07
N VAL A 345 -23.29 -19.92 -25.60
CA VAL A 345 -21.98 -20.28 -26.15
C VAL A 345 -22.21 -21.06 -27.44
N LYS A 346 -21.87 -20.48 -28.58
CA LYS A 346 -22.30 -21.00 -29.89
C LYS A 346 -21.47 -22.17 -30.41
N MET A 347 -20.20 -22.31 -30.02
CA MET A 347 -19.36 -23.43 -30.47
C MET A 347 -19.34 -23.58 -32.00
N LEU A 348 -19.02 -22.50 -32.69
CA LEU A 348 -19.06 -22.38 -34.15
C LEU A 348 -17.96 -23.21 -34.83
N PRO A 349 -18.30 -24.11 -35.77
CA PRO A 349 -17.34 -24.83 -36.60
C PRO A 349 -16.50 -23.86 -37.45
N THR A 350 -15.17 -24.06 -37.49
CA THR A 350 -14.24 -23.16 -38.21
C THR A 350 -13.73 -23.76 -39.53
N TYR A 351 -14.02 -25.04 -39.79
CA TYR A 351 -13.50 -25.82 -40.91
C TYR A 351 -11.95 -25.97 -40.96
N VAL A 352 -11.25 -25.59 -39.88
CA VAL A 352 -9.82 -25.90 -39.69
C VAL A 352 -9.70 -27.27 -39.01
N CYS A 353 -9.35 -28.30 -39.76
CA CYS A 353 -9.38 -29.69 -39.28
C CYS A 353 -8.06 -30.21 -38.67
N SER A 354 -6.97 -29.43 -38.76
CA SER A 354 -5.67 -29.80 -38.19
C SER A 354 -4.84 -28.57 -37.87
N THR A 355 -3.99 -28.68 -36.85
CA THR A 355 -2.91 -27.72 -36.57
C THR A 355 -1.80 -27.83 -37.63
N PRO A 356 -0.89 -26.85 -37.72
CA PRO A 356 0.20 -26.91 -38.68
C PRO A 356 1.05 -28.17 -38.52
N ASP A 357 1.41 -28.81 -39.63
CA ASP A 357 2.23 -30.04 -39.67
C ASP A 357 3.67 -29.78 -40.16
N GLY A 358 3.94 -28.55 -40.59
CA GLY A 358 5.23 -28.12 -41.11
C GLY A 358 5.44 -28.42 -42.59
N THR A 359 4.42 -28.89 -43.30
CA THR A 359 4.44 -29.03 -44.77
C THR A 359 4.11 -27.72 -45.49
N GLU A 360 3.57 -26.72 -44.76
CA GLU A 360 3.11 -25.45 -45.29
C GLU A 360 4.24 -24.65 -45.94
N LYS A 361 3.96 -24.04 -47.09
CA LYS A 361 4.90 -23.20 -47.84
C LYS A 361 4.14 -22.26 -48.77
N GLY A 362 4.67 -21.06 -48.96
CA GLY A 362 4.08 -20.07 -49.88
C GLY A 362 4.23 -18.64 -49.39
N ASP A 363 3.73 -17.71 -50.19
CA ASP A 363 3.59 -16.30 -49.86
C ASP A 363 2.09 -16.00 -49.77
N PHE A 364 1.64 -15.47 -48.65
CA PHE A 364 0.23 -15.28 -48.32
C PHE A 364 -0.02 -13.85 -47.87
N LEU A 365 -1.18 -13.30 -48.23
CA LEU A 365 -1.70 -12.11 -47.58
C LEU A 365 -2.56 -12.52 -46.39
N ALA A 366 -2.50 -11.74 -45.31
CA ALA A 366 -3.44 -11.88 -44.22
C ALA A 366 -4.03 -10.52 -43.83
N LEU A 367 -5.31 -10.52 -43.50
CA LEU A 367 -6.02 -9.36 -42.96
C LEU A 367 -6.37 -9.64 -41.50
N ASP A 368 -6.14 -8.70 -40.61
CA ASP A 368 -6.47 -8.80 -39.19
C ASP A 368 -7.43 -7.67 -38.80
N LEU A 369 -8.71 -8.02 -38.71
CA LEU A 369 -9.80 -7.13 -38.36
C LEU A 369 -10.53 -7.64 -37.11
N GLY A 370 -10.24 -7.02 -35.97
CA GLY A 370 -10.94 -7.35 -34.72
C GLY A 370 -11.13 -6.22 -33.72
N GLY A 371 -10.59 -5.03 -34.00
CA GLY A 371 -10.68 -3.83 -33.17
C GLY A 371 -10.43 -2.57 -34.00
N THR A 372 -10.00 -1.48 -33.36
CA THR A 372 -9.76 -0.20 -34.05
C THR A 372 -8.51 -0.21 -34.95
N ASN A 373 -7.58 -1.13 -34.68
CA ASN A 373 -6.35 -1.32 -35.46
C ASN A 373 -6.54 -2.48 -36.43
N PHE A 374 -6.76 -2.15 -37.69
CA PHE A 374 -6.77 -3.09 -38.80
C PHE A 374 -5.33 -3.33 -39.27
N ARG A 375 -4.97 -4.57 -39.61
CA ARG A 375 -3.63 -4.87 -40.16
C ARG A 375 -3.74 -5.61 -41.47
N VAL A 376 -2.85 -5.24 -42.39
CA VAL A 376 -2.59 -6.02 -43.60
C VAL A 376 -1.17 -6.59 -43.48
N LEU A 377 -1.03 -7.89 -43.74
CA LEU A 377 0.21 -8.64 -43.58
C LEU A 377 0.58 -9.37 -44.86
N LEU A 378 1.88 -9.46 -45.12
CA LEU A 378 2.49 -10.41 -46.04
C LEU A 378 3.26 -11.43 -45.21
N VAL A 379 2.86 -12.70 -45.32
CA VAL A 379 3.46 -13.82 -44.60
C VAL A 379 4.12 -14.76 -45.60
N ARG A 380 5.43 -14.96 -45.46
CA ARG A 380 6.20 -15.89 -46.30
C ARG A 380 6.62 -17.09 -45.47
N VAL A 381 6.04 -18.24 -45.78
CA VAL A 381 6.33 -19.52 -45.14
C VAL A 381 7.32 -20.28 -46.02
N ARG A 382 8.45 -20.68 -45.42
CA ARG A 382 9.50 -21.45 -46.10
C ARG A 382 9.69 -22.80 -45.42
N ASN A 383 9.64 -23.87 -46.23
CA ASN A 383 9.86 -25.23 -45.79
C ASN A 383 11.26 -25.71 -46.25
N GLY A 384 12.20 -25.87 -45.31
CA GLY A 384 13.60 -26.23 -45.57
C GLY A 384 14.37 -26.56 -44.28
N MET A 385 15.70 -26.78 -44.34
CA MET A 385 16.53 -27.17 -43.17
C MET A 385 16.48 -26.19 -41.99
N ARG A 386 16.03 -24.95 -42.22
CA ARG A 386 15.61 -24.00 -41.19
C ARG A 386 14.17 -23.59 -41.49
N ARG A 387 13.21 -24.08 -40.72
CA ARG A 387 11.84 -23.53 -40.71
C ARG A 387 11.94 -22.03 -40.44
N GLY A 388 11.20 -21.23 -41.20
CA GLY A 388 11.24 -19.78 -41.07
C GLY A 388 9.98 -19.15 -41.64
N VAL A 389 9.40 -18.25 -40.85
CA VAL A 389 8.28 -17.40 -41.25
C VAL A 389 8.78 -15.96 -41.28
N GLU A 390 8.71 -15.33 -42.45
CA GLU A 390 9.00 -13.89 -42.60
C GLU A 390 7.67 -13.15 -42.68
N MET A 391 7.47 -12.14 -41.82
CA MET A 391 6.24 -11.35 -41.79
C MET A 391 6.53 -9.86 -41.98
N HIS A 392 5.79 -9.24 -42.87
CA HIS A 392 5.70 -7.78 -43.01
C HIS A 392 4.27 -7.36 -42.73
N ASN A 393 4.06 -6.27 -42.01
CA ASN A 393 2.71 -5.76 -41.75
C ASN A 393 2.66 -4.24 -41.76
N LYS A 394 1.46 -3.71 -41.98
CA LYS A 394 1.15 -2.30 -41.80
C LYS A 394 -0.19 -2.17 -41.07
N ILE A 395 -0.21 -1.26 -40.10
CA ILE A 395 -1.40 -0.97 -39.28
C ILE A 395 -2.14 0.21 -39.87
N TYR A 396 -3.46 0.08 -39.95
CA TYR A 396 -4.39 1.09 -40.40
C TYR A 396 -5.44 1.35 -39.32
N SER A 397 -5.74 2.61 -39.07
CA SER A 397 -6.86 3.00 -38.22
C SER A 397 -8.16 2.89 -39.00
N ILE A 398 -9.21 2.34 -38.38
CA ILE A 398 -10.57 2.46 -38.88
C ILE A 398 -11.29 3.57 -38.10
N PRO A 399 -11.65 4.69 -38.74
CA PRO A 399 -12.42 5.75 -38.10
C PRO A 399 -13.75 5.24 -37.55
N VAL A 400 -14.22 5.80 -36.44
CA VAL A 400 -15.48 5.37 -35.79
C VAL A 400 -16.68 5.56 -36.74
N GLU A 401 -16.63 6.59 -37.57
CA GLU A 401 -17.64 6.88 -38.59
C GLU A 401 -17.74 5.75 -39.62
N ILE A 402 -16.63 5.07 -39.92
CA ILE A 402 -16.60 3.89 -40.79
C ILE A 402 -17.01 2.63 -40.03
N MET A 403 -16.55 2.45 -38.78
CA MET A 403 -16.94 1.31 -37.93
C MET A 403 -18.46 1.24 -37.69
N GLN A 404 -19.14 2.39 -37.70
CA GLN A 404 -20.58 2.53 -37.46
C GLN A 404 -21.35 3.01 -38.71
N GLY A 405 -20.69 3.09 -39.87
CA GLY A 405 -21.26 3.55 -41.14
C GLY A 405 -21.96 2.42 -41.89
N THR A 406 -21.74 2.33 -43.20
CA THR A 406 -22.27 1.24 -44.03
C THR A 406 -21.23 0.14 -44.25
N GLY A 407 -21.70 -1.08 -44.55
CA GLY A 407 -20.84 -2.19 -44.94
C GLY A 407 -20.02 -1.87 -46.17
N GLU A 408 -20.61 -1.20 -47.16
CA GLU A 408 -19.92 -0.73 -48.35
C GLU A 408 -18.71 0.16 -48.00
N GLU A 409 -18.90 1.20 -47.17
CA GLU A 409 -17.82 2.08 -46.72
C GLU A 409 -16.74 1.34 -45.92
N LEU A 410 -17.12 0.39 -45.07
CA LEU A 410 -16.19 -0.39 -44.27
C LEU A 410 -15.29 -1.27 -45.15
N PHE A 411 -15.87 -2.04 -46.06
CA PHE A 411 -15.11 -2.93 -46.92
C PHE A 411 -14.33 -2.18 -48.00
N ASP A 412 -14.84 -1.04 -48.50
CA ASP A 412 -14.08 -0.16 -49.39
C ASP A 412 -12.84 0.42 -48.69
N HIS A 413 -12.96 0.79 -47.41
CA HIS A 413 -11.81 1.21 -46.59
C HIS A 413 -10.79 0.08 -46.39
N ILE A 414 -11.25 -1.15 -46.13
CA ILE A 414 -10.38 -2.34 -46.03
C ILE A 414 -9.60 -2.53 -47.33
N VAL A 415 -10.29 -2.51 -48.47
CA VAL A 415 -9.64 -2.65 -49.79
C VAL A 415 -8.69 -1.49 -50.05
N HIS A 416 -9.02 -0.26 -49.64
CA HIS A 416 -8.12 0.89 -49.65
C HIS A 416 -6.78 0.58 -48.98
N CYS A 417 -6.83 0.12 -47.73
CA CYS A 417 -5.67 -0.28 -46.95
C CYS A 417 -4.86 -1.42 -47.59
N ILE A 418 -5.51 -2.39 -48.23
CA ILE A 418 -4.83 -3.48 -48.94
C ILE A 418 -4.01 -2.93 -50.12
N SER A 419 -4.60 -2.07 -50.97
CA SER A 419 -3.86 -1.46 -52.11
C SER A 419 -2.66 -0.65 -51.64
N ASP A 420 -2.84 0.18 -50.60
CA ASP A 420 -1.73 0.97 -50.03
C ASP A 420 -0.62 0.06 -49.46
N PHE A 421 -0.98 -1.09 -48.88
CA PHE A 421 0.01 -2.07 -48.41
C PHE A 421 0.75 -2.74 -49.57
N LEU A 422 0.05 -3.14 -50.63
CA LEU A 422 0.66 -3.76 -51.81
C LEU A 422 1.59 -2.77 -52.54
N GLU A 423 1.22 -1.50 -52.61
CA GLU A 423 2.08 -0.43 -53.11
C GLU A 423 3.34 -0.28 -52.24
N TYR A 424 3.17 -0.22 -50.92
CA TYR A 424 4.26 -0.14 -49.96
C TYR A 424 5.24 -1.31 -50.08
N MET A 425 4.74 -2.52 -50.32
CA MET A 425 5.55 -3.72 -50.52
C MET A 425 6.13 -3.86 -51.94
N GLY A 426 5.76 -2.98 -52.88
CA GLY A 426 6.20 -3.04 -54.27
C GLY A 426 5.64 -4.22 -55.06
N MET A 427 4.42 -4.66 -54.73
CA MET A 427 3.79 -5.87 -55.29
C MET A 427 2.48 -5.60 -56.03
N LYS A 428 2.33 -4.42 -56.67
CA LYS A 428 1.16 -4.12 -57.50
C LYS A 428 1.01 -5.16 -58.63
N GLY A 429 -0.22 -5.61 -58.88
CA GLY A 429 -0.55 -6.59 -59.92
C GLY A 429 -0.26 -8.07 -59.62
N VAL A 430 0.20 -8.41 -58.40
CA VAL A 430 0.37 -9.81 -57.99
C VAL A 430 -0.94 -10.36 -57.42
N SER A 431 -1.33 -11.56 -57.84
CA SER A 431 -2.41 -12.32 -57.20
C SER A 431 -1.83 -13.25 -56.15
N LEU A 432 -2.27 -13.09 -54.90
CA LEU A 432 -1.83 -13.88 -53.75
C LEU A 432 -3.05 -14.47 -53.02
N PRO A 433 -2.92 -15.70 -52.48
CA PRO A 433 -3.91 -16.26 -51.58
C PRO A 433 -4.00 -15.41 -50.30
N LEU A 434 -5.23 -15.12 -49.87
CA LEU A 434 -5.54 -14.25 -48.75
C LEU A 434 -6.31 -15.00 -47.67
N GLY A 435 -5.78 -14.96 -46.44
CA GLY A 435 -6.50 -15.34 -45.22
C GLY A 435 -7.11 -14.12 -44.53
N PHE A 436 -8.40 -14.15 -44.26
CA PHE A 436 -9.11 -13.04 -43.62
C PHE A 436 -9.40 -13.37 -42.15
N THR A 437 -8.58 -12.87 -41.25
CA THR A 437 -8.88 -12.87 -39.82
C THR A 437 -9.95 -11.83 -39.50
N PHE A 438 -11.16 -12.31 -39.27
CA PHE A 438 -12.35 -11.52 -38.98
C PHE A 438 -12.89 -11.92 -37.61
N SER A 439 -12.57 -11.12 -36.59
CA SER A 439 -12.79 -11.48 -35.19
C SER A 439 -14.23 -11.23 -34.71
N PHE A 440 -15.24 -11.67 -35.46
CA PHE A 440 -16.64 -11.53 -35.07
C PHE A 440 -17.34 -12.89 -35.21
N PRO A 441 -18.48 -13.08 -34.50
CA PRO A 441 -19.25 -14.30 -34.63
C PRO A 441 -19.71 -14.51 -36.08
N CYS A 442 -19.11 -15.49 -36.77
CA CYS A 442 -19.47 -15.88 -38.12
C CYS A 442 -19.95 -17.33 -38.15
N GLN A 443 -21.11 -17.55 -38.75
CA GLN A 443 -21.53 -18.89 -39.12
C GLN A 443 -20.85 -19.27 -40.43
N GLN A 444 -19.97 -20.26 -40.38
CA GLN A 444 -19.25 -20.76 -41.54
C GLN A 444 -19.97 -21.99 -42.12
N THR A 445 -19.98 -22.09 -43.46
CA THR A 445 -20.43 -23.26 -44.23
C THR A 445 -19.26 -23.96 -44.92
N SER A 446 -18.17 -23.22 -45.16
CA SER A 446 -16.88 -23.67 -45.63
C SER A 446 -15.77 -22.79 -45.03
N LEU A 447 -14.51 -23.07 -45.34
CA LEU A 447 -13.38 -22.26 -44.87
C LEU A 447 -13.40 -20.83 -45.45
N ASP A 448 -13.96 -20.65 -46.65
CA ASP A 448 -13.97 -19.41 -47.43
C ASP A 448 -15.35 -18.71 -47.48
N GLU A 449 -16.30 -19.13 -46.63
CA GLU A 449 -17.62 -18.51 -46.47
C GLU A 449 -17.91 -18.24 -44.99
N GLY A 450 -18.35 -17.03 -44.65
CA GLY A 450 -18.62 -16.65 -43.26
C GLY A 450 -19.73 -15.63 -43.15
N ILE A 451 -20.92 -16.08 -42.73
CA ILE A 451 -22.07 -15.20 -42.51
C ILE A 451 -21.91 -14.51 -41.16
N LEU A 452 -21.79 -13.18 -41.14
CA LEU A 452 -21.71 -12.42 -39.88
C LEU A 452 -23.04 -12.53 -39.13
N LEU A 453 -23.02 -13.08 -37.92
CA LEU A 453 -24.23 -13.24 -37.10
C LEU A 453 -24.59 -11.95 -36.37
N LYS A 454 -23.60 -11.34 -35.71
CA LYS A 454 -23.81 -10.14 -34.91
C LYS A 454 -22.53 -9.35 -34.75
N TRP A 455 -22.63 -8.03 -34.84
CA TRP A 455 -21.51 -7.16 -34.46
C TRP A 455 -21.25 -7.17 -32.96
N THR A 456 -19.96 -7.07 -32.61
CA THR A 456 -19.47 -6.91 -31.23
C THR A 456 -18.41 -5.80 -31.19
N LYS A 457 -17.84 -5.50 -30.01
CA LYS A 457 -16.64 -4.65 -29.86
C LYS A 457 -16.76 -3.23 -30.48
N GLY A 458 -17.97 -2.69 -30.51
CA GLY A 458 -18.25 -1.31 -30.96
C GLY A 458 -18.44 -1.11 -32.46
N PHE A 459 -18.32 -2.17 -33.28
CA PHE A 459 -18.72 -2.14 -34.69
C PHE A 459 -20.24 -2.14 -34.81
N LYS A 460 -20.79 -1.40 -35.79
CA LYS A 460 -22.22 -1.33 -36.10
C LYS A 460 -22.51 -1.07 -37.59
N ALA A 461 -21.56 -1.38 -38.48
CA ALA A 461 -21.72 -1.11 -39.91
C ALA A 461 -22.96 -1.81 -40.48
N THR A 462 -23.85 -1.06 -41.13
CA THR A 462 -25.14 -1.56 -41.63
C THR A 462 -24.99 -2.36 -42.92
N GLY A 463 -25.79 -3.41 -43.10
CA GLY A 463 -25.72 -4.25 -44.31
C GLY A 463 -24.61 -5.31 -44.26
N CYS A 464 -24.07 -5.61 -43.07
CA CYS A 464 -23.12 -6.71 -42.87
C CYS A 464 -23.73 -7.90 -42.12
N GLU A 465 -24.56 -7.67 -41.09
CA GLU A 465 -25.18 -8.77 -40.33
C GLU A 465 -26.13 -9.57 -41.23
N GLY A 466 -25.95 -10.88 -41.29
CA GLY A 466 -26.68 -11.79 -42.19
C GLY A 466 -26.03 -11.98 -43.56
N GLU A 467 -24.97 -11.24 -43.88
CA GLU A 467 -24.25 -11.32 -45.15
C GLU A 467 -22.92 -12.08 -45.00
N ASP A 468 -22.46 -12.67 -46.10
CA ASP A 468 -21.15 -13.32 -46.17
C ASP A 468 -20.03 -12.28 -46.32
N VAL A 469 -19.17 -12.19 -45.31
CA VAL A 469 -18.08 -11.20 -45.24
C VAL A 469 -17.02 -11.39 -46.32
N VAL A 470 -16.88 -12.63 -46.84
CA VAL A 470 -15.97 -12.89 -47.96
C VAL A 470 -16.55 -12.33 -49.25
N ASN A 471 -17.87 -12.46 -49.47
CA ASN A 471 -18.54 -11.83 -50.60
C ASN A 471 -18.51 -10.31 -50.51
N LEU A 472 -18.75 -9.71 -49.34
CA LEU A 472 -18.62 -8.26 -49.14
C LEU A 472 -17.21 -7.75 -49.49
N LEU A 473 -16.17 -8.49 -49.12
CA LEU A 473 -14.79 -8.18 -49.49
C LEU A 473 -14.55 -8.32 -51.00
N LYS A 474 -15.04 -9.40 -51.63
CA LYS A 474 -14.95 -9.63 -53.08
C LYS A 474 -15.65 -8.52 -53.87
N GLU A 475 -16.83 -8.08 -53.43
CA GLU A 475 -17.55 -6.97 -54.05
C GLU A 475 -16.79 -5.64 -53.92
N ALA A 476 -16.20 -5.35 -52.77
CA ALA A 476 -15.36 -4.16 -52.58
C ALA A 476 -14.11 -4.18 -53.47
N ILE A 477 -13.51 -5.37 -53.65
CA ILE A 477 -12.40 -5.55 -54.60
C ILE A 477 -12.87 -5.27 -56.03
N HIS A 478 -14.04 -5.77 -56.45
CA HIS A 478 -14.60 -5.51 -57.78
C HIS A 478 -15.01 -4.05 -58.02
N ARG A 479 -15.46 -3.32 -56.99
CA ARG A 479 -15.80 -1.89 -57.09
C ARG A 479 -14.58 -1.03 -57.39
N ARG A 480 -13.39 -1.44 -56.92
CA ARG A 480 -12.12 -0.85 -57.31
C ARG A 480 -11.71 -1.42 -58.67
N GLU A 481 -11.46 -0.56 -59.66
CA GLU A 481 -11.16 -0.98 -61.03
C GLU A 481 -10.13 -2.14 -61.08
N ALA A 482 -10.49 -3.24 -61.75
CA ALA A 482 -9.79 -4.54 -61.81
C ALA A 482 -8.34 -4.50 -62.39
N SER A 483 -7.73 -3.33 -62.52
CA SER A 483 -6.38 -3.13 -63.07
C SER A 483 -5.29 -2.97 -61.99
N GLU A 484 -5.63 -2.84 -60.70
CA GLU A 484 -4.62 -2.67 -59.63
C GLU A 484 -4.13 -4.00 -58.99
N PHE A 485 -5.03 -4.94 -58.68
CA PHE A 485 -4.72 -6.26 -58.10
C PHE A 485 -5.96 -7.18 -58.08
N ASP A 486 -5.75 -8.49 -58.01
CA ASP A 486 -6.77 -9.53 -57.86
C ASP A 486 -6.39 -10.43 -56.67
N LEU A 487 -7.34 -10.83 -55.83
CA LEU A 487 -7.08 -11.57 -54.59
C LEU A 487 -7.93 -12.83 -54.50
N ASP A 488 -7.25 -13.95 -54.23
CA ASP A 488 -7.88 -15.22 -53.98
C ASP A 488 -8.15 -15.37 -52.48
N VAL A 489 -9.36 -15.02 -52.01
CA VAL A 489 -9.73 -15.15 -50.60
C VAL A 489 -9.99 -16.63 -50.30
N VAL A 490 -9.03 -17.29 -49.65
CA VAL A 490 -9.03 -18.74 -49.42
C VAL A 490 -9.57 -19.16 -48.05
N ALA A 491 -9.65 -18.21 -47.11
CA ALA A 491 -10.14 -18.49 -45.77
C ALA A 491 -10.69 -17.24 -45.09
N VAL A 492 -11.74 -17.41 -44.30
CA VAL A 492 -12.13 -16.51 -43.21
C VAL A 492 -11.92 -17.25 -41.88
N VAL A 493 -11.25 -16.60 -40.93
CA VAL A 493 -10.85 -17.21 -39.65
C VAL A 493 -11.10 -16.25 -38.50
N ASN A 494 -11.46 -16.78 -37.34
CA ASN A 494 -11.52 -15.99 -36.11
C ASN A 494 -10.10 -15.76 -35.56
N ASP A 495 -9.88 -14.67 -34.82
CA ASP A 495 -8.58 -14.35 -34.23
C ASP A 495 -8.09 -15.39 -33.22
N THR A 496 -9.00 -16.00 -32.46
CA THR A 496 -8.66 -17.12 -31.57
C THR A 496 -8.04 -18.27 -32.34
N VAL A 497 -8.63 -18.64 -33.48
CA VAL A 497 -8.15 -19.71 -34.36
C VAL A 497 -6.81 -19.34 -34.98
N GLY A 498 -6.68 -18.13 -35.54
CA GLY A 498 -5.42 -17.64 -36.08
C GLY A 498 -4.30 -17.63 -35.04
N THR A 499 -4.62 -17.26 -33.79
CA THR A 499 -3.68 -17.29 -32.66
C THR A 499 -3.27 -18.71 -32.29
N MET A 500 -4.23 -19.64 -32.19
CA MET A 500 -3.95 -21.06 -31.97
C MET A 500 -3.04 -21.62 -33.05
N MET A 501 -3.33 -21.34 -34.32
CA MET A 501 -2.55 -21.82 -35.46
C MET A 501 -1.14 -21.23 -35.48
N THR A 502 -0.98 -19.96 -35.12
CA THR A 502 0.33 -19.31 -34.99
C THR A 502 1.18 -20.00 -33.93
N CYS A 503 0.62 -20.27 -32.74
CA CYS A 503 1.32 -21.00 -31.69
C CYS A 503 1.57 -22.46 -32.05
N GLY A 504 0.60 -23.11 -32.71
CA GLY A 504 0.69 -24.50 -33.18
C GLY A 504 1.79 -24.73 -34.22
N TYR A 505 2.20 -23.69 -34.94
CA TYR A 505 3.34 -23.76 -35.86
C TYR A 505 4.67 -24.00 -35.13
N GLU A 506 4.82 -23.46 -33.91
CA GLU A 506 6.02 -23.61 -33.10
C GLU A 506 5.91 -24.77 -32.10
N ASP A 507 4.74 -24.95 -31.48
CA ASP A 507 4.47 -25.99 -30.49
C ASP A 507 3.34 -26.94 -30.97
N PRO A 508 3.65 -28.19 -31.34
CA PRO A 508 2.65 -29.14 -31.84
C PRO A 508 1.62 -29.58 -30.78
N TYR A 509 1.81 -29.22 -29.50
CA TYR A 509 0.83 -29.48 -28.43
C TYR A 509 -0.18 -28.34 -28.25
N CYS A 510 -0.07 -27.24 -29.00
CA CYS A 510 -1.00 -26.12 -28.91
C CYS A 510 -2.33 -26.44 -29.61
N GLU A 511 -3.36 -26.72 -28.82
CA GLU A 511 -4.71 -27.06 -29.31
C GLU A 511 -5.79 -26.10 -28.79
N VAL A 512 -5.38 -24.98 -28.19
CA VAL A 512 -6.28 -23.95 -27.64
C VAL A 512 -5.78 -22.56 -28.00
N GLY A 513 -6.67 -21.73 -28.55
CA GLY A 513 -6.45 -20.30 -28.75
C GLY A 513 -7.20 -19.50 -27.70
N LEU A 514 -6.58 -18.45 -27.18
CA LEU A 514 -7.18 -17.56 -26.18
C LEU A 514 -6.87 -16.10 -26.54
N ILE A 515 -7.93 -15.30 -26.60
CA ILE A 515 -7.84 -13.84 -26.73
C ILE A 515 -8.37 -13.21 -25.45
N VAL A 516 -7.57 -12.33 -24.84
CA VAL A 516 -7.97 -11.45 -23.73
C VAL A 516 -7.49 -10.04 -24.06
N GLY A 517 -8.36 -9.25 -24.67
CA GLY A 517 -8.09 -7.91 -25.17
C GLY A 517 -9.32 -7.01 -25.12
N THR A 518 -9.66 -6.35 -26.23
CA THR A 518 -10.90 -5.55 -26.33
C THR A 518 -12.16 -6.40 -26.12
N GLY A 519 -12.11 -7.67 -26.53
CA GLY A 519 -13.03 -8.70 -26.10
C GLY A 519 -12.27 -9.89 -25.51
N SER A 520 -13.00 -10.90 -25.07
CA SER A 520 -12.45 -12.19 -24.63
C SER A 520 -13.12 -13.30 -25.42
N ASN A 521 -12.32 -14.21 -25.98
CA ASN A 521 -12.81 -15.41 -26.67
C ASN A 521 -11.79 -16.55 -26.61
N ALA A 522 -12.25 -17.78 -26.86
CA ALA A 522 -11.37 -18.94 -27.01
C ALA A 522 -11.83 -19.87 -28.14
N CYS A 523 -10.88 -20.64 -28.65
CA CYS A 523 -11.12 -21.77 -29.54
C CYS A 523 -10.32 -22.98 -29.09
N TYR A 524 -10.71 -24.19 -29.52
CA TYR A 524 -9.92 -25.39 -29.30
C TYR A 524 -10.18 -26.45 -30.36
N MET A 525 -9.30 -27.45 -30.47
CA MET A 525 -9.51 -28.63 -31.32
C MET A 525 -10.50 -29.60 -30.67
N GLU A 526 -11.66 -29.80 -31.29
CA GLU A 526 -12.70 -30.74 -30.86
C GLU A 526 -12.71 -31.99 -31.77
N GLU A 527 -13.15 -33.12 -31.23
CA GLU A 527 -13.37 -34.36 -31.99
C GLU A 527 -14.61 -34.22 -32.88
N MET A 528 -14.51 -34.61 -34.16
CA MET A 528 -15.63 -34.45 -35.12
C MET A 528 -16.92 -35.12 -34.66
N ARG A 529 -16.83 -36.29 -34.01
CA ARG A 529 -17.99 -36.98 -33.41
C ARG A 529 -18.80 -36.16 -32.39
N ASN A 530 -18.21 -35.11 -31.83
CA ASN A 530 -18.87 -34.21 -30.88
C ASN A 530 -19.47 -32.97 -31.58
N VAL A 531 -19.07 -32.66 -32.82
CA VAL A 531 -19.51 -31.49 -33.58
C VAL A 531 -20.74 -31.87 -34.42
N GLU A 532 -21.90 -32.04 -33.78
CA GLU A 532 -23.13 -32.50 -34.45
C GLU A 532 -23.68 -31.53 -35.53
N LEU A 533 -23.10 -30.34 -35.61
CA LEU A 533 -23.43 -29.28 -36.58
C LEU A 533 -22.85 -29.55 -37.98
N VAL A 534 -21.83 -30.39 -38.10
CA VAL A 534 -21.18 -30.72 -39.38
C VAL A 534 -21.30 -32.22 -39.63
N GLU A 535 -21.55 -32.62 -40.87
CA GLU A 535 -21.60 -34.04 -41.23
C GLU A 535 -20.20 -34.68 -41.18
N GLY A 536 -20.10 -35.85 -40.54
CA GLY A 536 -18.88 -36.64 -40.43
C GLY A 536 -18.41 -36.85 -38.99
N GLU A 537 -17.91 -38.05 -38.68
CA GLU A 537 -17.47 -38.41 -37.31
C GLU A 537 -15.95 -38.59 -37.19
N GLU A 538 -15.22 -38.63 -38.32
CA GLU A 538 -13.78 -38.88 -38.34
C GLU A 538 -12.95 -37.59 -38.30
N GLY A 539 -11.89 -37.60 -37.49
CA GLY A 539 -10.94 -36.49 -37.39
C GLY A 539 -11.35 -35.45 -36.34
N ARG A 540 -10.82 -34.24 -36.49
CA ARG A 540 -10.99 -33.14 -35.54
C ARG A 540 -11.32 -31.84 -36.28
N MET A 541 -11.88 -30.88 -35.57
CA MET A 541 -12.14 -29.55 -36.08
C MET A 541 -11.91 -28.52 -34.98
N CYS A 542 -11.28 -27.40 -35.33
CA CYS A 542 -11.21 -26.27 -34.43
C CYS A 542 -12.60 -25.65 -34.27
N VAL A 543 -13.00 -25.40 -33.03
CA VAL A 543 -14.28 -24.78 -32.68
C VAL A 543 -14.03 -23.40 -32.10
N ASN A 544 -14.63 -22.38 -32.70
CA ASN A 544 -14.68 -21.03 -32.15
C ASN A 544 -15.84 -20.96 -31.13
N MET A 545 -15.53 -20.79 -29.85
CA MET A 545 -16.54 -20.91 -28.79
C MET A 545 -17.56 -19.75 -28.82
N GLU A 546 -17.10 -18.55 -29.19
CA GLU A 546 -17.81 -17.28 -28.92
C GLU A 546 -18.23 -17.19 -27.44
N TRP A 547 -17.29 -17.50 -26.54
CA TRP A 547 -17.58 -17.72 -25.12
C TRP A 547 -18.02 -16.47 -24.36
N GLY A 548 -17.93 -15.30 -24.99
CA GLY A 548 -18.23 -14.04 -24.34
C GLY A 548 -19.71 -13.92 -24.00
N ALA A 549 -20.57 -14.68 -24.68
CA ALA A 549 -22.01 -14.77 -24.42
C ALA A 549 -22.36 -15.65 -23.20
N PHE A 550 -21.36 -16.30 -22.58
CA PHE A 550 -21.58 -17.11 -21.37
C PHE A 550 -22.08 -16.22 -20.22
N GLY A 551 -23.32 -16.44 -19.80
CA GLY A 551 -24.02 -15.60 -18.81
C GLY A 551 -25.25 -14.87 -19.37
N ASP A 552 -25.39 -14.79 -20.69
CA ASP A 552 -26.53 -14.11 -21.35
C ASP A 552 -27.89 -14.76 -21.00
N ASN A 553 -27.89 -16.05 -20.68
CA ASN A 553 -29.08 -16.79 -20.22
C ASN A 553 -29.32 -16.70 -18.70
N GLY A 554 -28.49 -15.93 -17.97
CA GLY A 554 -28.57 -15.74 -16.53
C GLY A 554 -27.87 -16.81 -15.71
N CYS A 555 -27.14 -17.74 -16.32
CA CYS A 555 -26.40 -18.76 -15.57
C CYS A 555 -25.22 -18.21 -14.73
N LEU A 556 -24.91 -16.92 -14.84
CA LEU A 556 -23.92 -16.22 -14.01
C LEU A 556 -24.52 -15.14 -13.11
N ASP A 557 -25.85 -14.99 -13.06
CA ASP A 557 -26.50 -13.88 -12.32
C ASP A 557 -26.26 -13.96 -10.79
N ASP A 558 -25.85 -15.10 -10.25
CA ASP A 558 -25.47 -15.28 -8.85
C ASP A 558 -24.06 -14.79 -8.49
N VAL A 559 -23.18 -14.61 -9.49
CA VAL A 559 -21.82 -14.09 -9.31
C VAL A 559 -21.64 -12.66 -9.84
N ARG A 560 -22.62 -12.14 -10.59
CA ARG A 560 -22.66 -10.74 -11.05
C ARG A 560 -23.00 -9.80 -9.89
N THR A 561 -22.33 -8.67 -9.85
CA THR A 561 -22.55 -7.62 -8.86
C THR A 561 -23.43 -6.49 -9.40
N GLU A 562 -23.87 -5.59 -8.52
CA GLU A 562 -24.56 -4.35 -8.94
C GLU A 562 -23.73 -3.50 -9.91
N PHE A 563 -22.41 -3.60 -9.86
CA PHE A 563 -21.51 -2.90 -10.77
C PHE A 563 -21.51 -3.53 -12.16
N ASP A 564 -21.51 -4.86 -12.24
CA ASP A 564 -21.57 -5.58 -13.52
C ASP A 564 -22.89 -5.31 -14.24
N LEU A 565 -24.01 -5.27 -13.48
CA LEU A 565 -25.31 -4.89 -14.00
C LEU A 565 -25.31 -3.46 -14.56
N ALA A 566 -24.70 -2.50 -13.85
CA ALA A 566 -24.62 -1.12 -14.32
C ALA A 566 -23.75 -0.98 -15.59
N VAL A 567 -22.66 -1.75 -15.71
CA VAL A 567 -21.83 -1.78 -16.93
C VAL A 567 -22.63 -2.34 -18.11
N ASP A 568 -23.36 -3.43 -17.90
CA ASP A 568 -24.22 -4.06 -18.92
C ASP A 568 -25.33 -3.11 -19.40
N GLU A 569 -26.06 -2.48 -18.47
CA GLU A 569 -27.15 -1.53 -18.76
C GLU A 569 -26.68 -0.31 -19.58
N LEU A 570 -25.45 0.16 -19.36
CA LEU A 570 -24.87 1.32 -20.05
C LEU A 570 -24.09 0.95 -21.32
N SER A 571 -24.00 -0.35 -21.65
CA SER A 571 -23.24 -0.83 -22.81
C SER A 571 -23.95 -0.59 -24.15
N LEU A 572 -23.23 -0.80 -25.25
CA LEU A 572 -23.80 -0.73 -26.61
C LEU A 572 -24.71 -1.91 -26.97
N ASN A 573 -24.70 -2.96 -26.14
CA ASN A 573 -25.37 -4.24 -26.33
C ASN A 573 -25.91 -4.80 -25.01
N PRO A 574 -26.85 -4.10 -24.32
CA PRO A 574 -27.35 -4.54 -23.02
C PRO A 574 -27.98 -5.94 -23.07
N GLY A 575 -27.68 -6.73 -22.05
CA GLY A 575 -28.11 -8.12 -21.93
C GLY A 575 -27.32 -9.11 -22.79
N LYS A 576 -26.22 -8.66 -23.41
CA LYS A 576 -25.34 -9.48 -24.25
C LYS A 576 -23.89 -9.34 -23.81
N GLN A 577 -23.17 -10.45 -23.80
CA GLN A 577 -21.79 -10.54 -23.35
C GLN A 577 -21.61 -10.08 -21.88
N ARG A 578 -22.53 -10.51 -21.01
CA ARG A 578 -22.79 -9.87 -19.70
C ARG A 578 -22.30 -10.62 -18.46
#